data_AF-A0A815M539-F1
#
_entry.id   AF-A0A815M539-F1
#
_cell.length_a   1.000
_cell.length_b   1.000
_cell.length_c   1.000
_cell.angle_alpha   90.00
_cell.angle_beta   90.00
_cell.angle_gamma   90.00
#
_symmetry.space_group_name_H-M   'P 1'
#
loop_
_entity.id
_entity.type
_entity.pdbx_description
1 polymer ?
#
loop_
_entity_poly.entity_id
_entity_poly.type
_entity_poly.pdbx_seq_one_letter_code
_entity_poly.pdbx_strand_id
1 'polypeptide(L)'
;MLSEEEYQDTKRNLNNITATTKLRQKIRRILLKKLKEHEYATKFIPFEPLPHFQFFINRTTTEPILQQIIKAITTSTEFTIDIEPINVYKL
;
A
#
# COMPACT_ATOMS: atom_id res chain seq x y z
N MET A 1 2.86 0.14 13.08
CA MET A 1 3.48 -1.18 13.36
C MET A 1 3.90 -1.17 14.82
N LEU A 2 3.66 -2.23 15.60
CA LEU A 2 4.15 -2.30 16.99
C LEU A 2 5.68 -2.32 17.03
N SER A 3 6.28 -1.70 18.04
CA SER A 3 7.69 -1.93 18.37
C SER A 3 7.91 -3.37 18.90
N GLU A 4 9.15 -3.82 18.96
CA GLU A 4 9.48 -5.16 19.46
C GLU A 4 9.02 -5.33 20.92
N GLU A 5 9.26 -4.32 21.77
CA GLU A 5 8.82 -4.31 23.16
C GLU A 5 7.30 -4.41 23.27
N GLU A 6 6.57 -3.61 22.48
CA GLU A 6 5.11 -3.62 22.44
C GLU A 6 4.54 -4.96 21.96
N TYR A 7 5.21 -5.61 20.99
CA TYR A 7 4.81 -6.92 20.47
C TYR A 7 4.94 -8.01 21.54
N GLN A 8 6.10 -8.07 22.22
CA GLN A 8 6.34 -9.05 23.28
C GLN A 8 5.38 -8.87 24.46
N ASP A 9 5.13 -7.62 24.87
CA ASP A 9 4.18 -7.30 25.94
C ASP A 9 2.74 -7.70 25.55
N THR A 10 2.33 -7.41 24.31
CA THR A 10 1.00 -7.79 23.80
C THR A 10 0.83 -9.31 23.79
N LYS A 11 1.87 -10.06 23.38
CA LYS A 11 1.88 -11.53 23.37
C LYS A 11 1.82 -12.12 24.79
N ARG A 12 2.58 -11.54 25.72
CA ARG A 12 2.55 -11.92 27.14
C ARG A 12 1.17 -11.69 27.76
N ASN A 13 0.58 -10.52 27.51
CA ASN A 13 -0.75 -10.17 27.99
C ASN A 13 -1.83 -11.09 27.43
N LEU A 14 -1.73 -11.49 26.16
CA LEU A 14 -2.66 -12.45 25.56
C LEU A 14 -2.61 -13.81 26.26
N ASN A 15 -1.40 -14.30 26.57
CA ASN A 15 -1.21 -15.59 27.24
C ASN A 15 -1.74 -15.58 28.68
N ASN A 16 -1.65 -14.43 29.37
CA ASN A 16 -2.12 -14.28 30.74
C ASN A 16 -3.65 -14.15 30.87
N ILE A 17 -4.38 -13.86 29.78
CA ILE A 17 -5.84 -13.70 29.82
C ILE A 17 -6.54 -15.04 29.64
N THR A 18 -7.04 -15.59 30.75
CA THR A 18 -8.04 -16.66 30.77
C THR A 18 -9.42 -16.06 30.44
N ALA A 19 -10.01 -16.45 29.31
CA ALA A 19 -11.20 -15.83 28.72
C ALA A 19 -12.52 -16.35 29.34
N THR A 20 -12.63 -16.33 30.67
CA THR A 20 -13.80 -16.85 31.40
C THR A 20 -14.98 -15.87 31.42
N THR A 21 -14.73 -14.56 31.33
CA THR A 21 -15.77 -13.52 31.34
C THR A 21 -15.92 -12.84 29.97
N LYS A 22 -17.11 -12.31 29.66
CA LYS A 22 -17.39 -11.59 28.39
C LYS A 22 -16.42 -10.43 28.14
N LEU A 23 -16.06 -9.69 29.19
CA LEU A 23 -15.09 -8.59 29.10
C LEU A 23 -13.70 -9.11 28.73
N ARG A 24 -13.22 -10.17 29.40
CA ARG A 24 -11.93 -10.80 29.10
C ARG A 24 -11.88 -11.40 27.70
N GLN A 25 -12.97 -11.97 27.22
CA GLN A 25 -13.10 -12.43 25.82
C GLN A 25 -12.94 -11.27 24.82
N LYS A 26 -13.55 -10.11 25.10
CA LYS A 26 -13.43 -8.92 24.25
C LYS A 26 -11.99 -8.39 24.21
N ILE A 27 -11.33 -8.29 25.38
CA ILE A 27 -9.92 -7.86 25.46
C ILE A 27 -9.02 -8.84 24.69
N ARG A 28 -9.21 -10.15 24.88
CA ARG A 28 -8.44 -11.18 24.17
C ARG A 28 -8.57 -11.05 22.65
N ARG A 29 -9.79 -10.79 22.14
CA ARG A 29 -10.02 -10.55 20.70
C ARG A 29 -9.28 -9.32 20.18
N ILE A 30 -9.25 -8.23 20.96
CA ILE A 30 -8.52 -7.00 20.59
C ILE A 30 -7.01 -7.27 20.49
N LEU A 31 -6.43 -7.97 21.47
CA LEU A 31 -5.01 -8.32 21.45
C LEU A 31 -4.66 -9.24 20.28
N LEU A 32 -5.49 -10.25 20.00
CA LEU A 32 -5.33 -11.11 18.82
C LEU A 32 -5.36 -10.31 17.52
N LYS A 33 -6.30 -9.36 17.39
CA LYS A 33 -6.38 -8.49 16.20
C LYS A 33 -5.11 -7.68 16.02
N LYS A 34 -4.60 -7.04 17.10
CA LYS A 34 -3.36 -6.26 17.06
C LYS A 34 -2.15 -7.09 16.63
N LEU A 35 -2.00 -8.31 17.17
CA LEU A 35 -0.90 -9.21 16.78
C LEU A 35 -0.99 -9.60 15.30
N LYS A 36 -2.21 -9.91 14.83
CA LYS A 36 -2.46 -10.26 13.43
C LYS A 36 -2.13 -9.09 12.48
N GLU A 37 -2.52 -7.88 12.83
CA GLU A 37 -2.20 -6.67 12.07
C GLU A 37 -0.69 -6.39 12.03
N HIS A 38 0.02 -6.60 13.15
CA HIS A 38 1.49 -6.52 13.16
C HIS A 38 2.12 -7.58 12.24
N GLU A 39 1.67 -8.84 12.28
CA GLU A 39 2.13 -9.89 11.38
C GLU A 39 1.87 -9.55 9.90
N TYR A 40 0.72 -8.95 9.57
CA TYR A 40 0.46 -8.47 8.21
C TYR A 40 1.39 -7.31 7.83
N ALA A 41 1.64 -6.37 8.75
CA ALA A 41 2.51 -5.24 8.46
C ALA A 41 3.99 -5.64 8.28
N THR A 42 4.44 -6.72 8.94
CA THR A 42 5.84 -7.19 8.85
C THR A 42 6.06 -8.23 7.77
N LYS A 43 5.07 -9.08 7.47
CA LYS A 43 5.21 -10.18 6.50
C LYS A 43 5.19 -9.69 5.06
N PHE A 44 4.48 -8.61 4.77
CA PHE A 44 4.36 -8.08 3.43
C PHE A 44 5.27 -6.87 3.28
N ILE A 45 6.10 -6.89 2.25
CA ILE A 45 6.85 -5.71 1.83
C ILE A 45 5.79 -4.62 1.56
N PRO A 46 5.95 -3.40 2.11
CA PRO A 46 5.08 -2.29 1.75
C PRO A 46 4.96 -2.23 0.23
N PHE A 47 3.74 -2.12 -0.30
CA PHE A 47 3.57 -1.88 -1.72
C PHE A 47 4.28 -0.58 -2.06
N GLU A 48 5.48 -0.67 -2.63
CA GLU A 48 6.13 0.45 -3.28
C GLU A 48 5.52 0.52 -4.68
N PRO A 49 4.77 1.58 -5.01
CA PRO A 49 4.33 1.75 -6.38
C PRO A 49 5.58 1.74 -7.26
N LEU A 50 5.59 0.87 -8.27
CA LEU A 50 6.67 0.87 -9.25
C LEU A 50 6.83 2.29 -9.79
N PRO A 51 8.08 2.80 -9.93
CA PRO A 51 8.31 4.11 -10.51
C PRO A 51 7.70 4.11 -11.92
N HIS A 52 6.64 4.88 -12.11
CA HIS A 52 5.98 5.04 -13.39
C HIS A 52 6.13 6.50 -13.85
N PHE A 53 6.32 6.68 -15.15
CA PHE A 53 6.35 8.00 -15.77
C PHE A 53 5.03 8.24 -16.48
N GLN A 54 4.29 9.25 -16.05
CA GLN A 54 3.05 9.65 -16.71
C GLN A 54 3.34 10.71 -17.77
N PHE A 55 2.83 10.49 -18.98
CA PHE A 55 2.92 11.44 -20.08
C PHE A 55 1.53 11.91 -20.48
N PHE A 56 1.34 13.23 -20.61
CA PHE A 56 0.11 13.82 -21.13
C PHE A 56 0.32 14.24 -22.57
N ILE A 57 -0.40 13.58 -23.48
CA ILE A 57 -0.39 13.92 -24.90
C ILE A 57 -1.58 14.84 -25.18
N ASN A 58 -1.31 16.02 -25.72
CA ASN A 58 -2.32 17.00 -26.11
C ASN A 58 -1.97 17.63 -27.46
N ARG A 59 -2.77 18.61 -27.91
CA ARG A 59 -2.56 19.29 -29.21
C ARG A 59 -1.26 20.09 -29.32
N THR A 60 -0.58 20.36 -28.20
CA THR A 60 0.68 21.11 -28.13
C THR A 60 1.91 20.22 -27.93
N THR A 61 1.72 18.90 -27.80
CA THR A 61 2.83 17.95 -27.70
C THR A 61 3.65 17.96 -28.99
N THR A 62 4.95 18.26 -28.87
CA THR A 62 5.85 18.39 -30.01
C THR A 62 6.39 17.04 -30.45
N GLU A 63 6.85 16.95 -31.69
CA GLU A 63 7.47 15.75 -32.25
C GLU A 63 8.66 15.22 -31.42
N PRO A 64 9.60 16.06 -30.92
CA PRO A 64 10.67 15.58 -30.06
C PRO A 64 10.18 14.91 -28.77
N ILE A 65 9.09 15.40 -28.18
CA ILE A 65 8.49 14.81 -26.97
C ILE A 65 7.87 13.46 -27.31
N LEU A 66 7.17 13.34 -28.45
CA LEU A 66 6.61 12.07 -28.92
C LEU A 66 7.71 11.01 -29.11
N GLN A 67 8.85 11.39 -29.70
CA GLN A 67 10.00 10.48 -29.87
C GLN A 67 10.55 9.99 -28.53
N GLN A 68 10.62 10.87 -27.51
CA GLN A 68 11.04 10.47 -26.16
C GLN A 68 10.05 9.51 -25.50
N ILE A 69 8.74 9.74 -25.66
CA ILE A 69 7.68 8.86 -25.14
C ILE A 69 7.76 7.49 -25.81
N ILE A 70 7.90 7.44 -27.14
CA ILE A 70 8.05 6.19 -27.89
C ILE A 70 9.27 5.41 -27.37
N LYS A 71 10.40 6.10 -27.20
CA LYS A 71 11.61 5.48 -26.65
C LYS A 71 11.36 4.90 -25.26
N ALA A 72 10.72 5.66 -24.36
CA ALA A 72 10.39 5.19 -23.02
C ALA A 72 9.48 3.95 -23.04
N ILE A 73 8.45 3.94 -23.89
CA ILE A 73 7.56 2.78 -24.07
C ILE A 73 8.35 1.57 -24.56
N THR A 74 9.22 1.74 -25.56
CA THR A 74 10.01 0.62 -26.13
C THR A 74 11.01 0.02 -25.14
N THR A 75 11.44 0.78 -24.14
CA THR A 75 12.39 0.31 -23.11
C THR A 75 11.70 -0.26 -21.88
N SER A 76 10.39 -0.09 -21.73
CA SER A 76 9.62 -0.54 -20.58
C SER A 76 9.06 -1.94 -20.80
N THR A 77 8.95 -2.73 -19.72
CA THR A 77 8.32 -4.05 -19.75
C THR A 77 6.80 -3.96 -19.81
N GLU A 78 6.22 -2.88 -19.29
CA GLU A 78 4.78 -2.64 -19.22
C GLU A 78 4.48 -1.17 -19.50
N PHE A 79 3.38 -0.91 -20.20
CA PHE A 79 2.82 0.42 -20.38
C PHE A 79 1.29 0.33 -20.45
N THR A 80 0.64 1.40 -20.03
CA THR A 80 -0.82 1.57 -20.14
C THR A 80 -1.12 2.85 -20.90
N ILE A 81 -2.19 2.84 -21.69
CA ILE A 81 -2.70 4.03 -22.40
C ILE A 81 -4.12 4.26 -21.91
N ASP A 82 -4.29 5.30 -21.12
CA ASP A 82 -5.62 5.78 -20.74
C ASP A 82 -6.13 6.74 -21.81
N ILE A 83 -7.19 6.32 -22.51
CA ILE A 83 -7.86 7.11 -23.56
C ILE A 83 -9.05 7.90 -23.04
N GLU A 84 -9.37 7.76 -21.75
CA GLU A 84 -10.46 8.52 -21.14
C GLU A 84 -10.08 10.01 -21.04
N PRO A 85 -10.98 10.94 -21.39
CA PRO A 85 -10.72 12.36 -21.26
C PRO A 85 -10.61 12.74 -19.78
N ILE A 86 -9.38 12.96 -19.32
CA ILE A 86 -9.12 13.46 -17.97
C ILE A 86 -9.38 14.96 -17.95
N ASN A 87 -10.41 15.39 -17.23
CA ASN A 87 -10.67 16.80 -17.00
C ASN A 87 -9.77 17.30 -15.84
N VAL A 88 -8.55 17.74 -16.17
CA VAL A 88 -7.54 18.19 -15.20
C VAL A 88 -7.98 19.49 -14.46
N TYR A 89 -9.02 20.17 -14.95
CA TYR A 89 -9.50 21.45 -14.42
C TYR A 89 -10.73 21.35 -13.49
N LYS A 90 -10.83 20.31 -12.65
CA LYS A 90 -11.75 20.33 -11.51
C LYS A 90 -11.00 20.73 -10.25
N LEU A 91 -11.04 22.03 -9.94
CA LEU A 91 -10.85 22.57 -8.58
C LEU A 91 -12.17 22.51 -7.83
#